data_AF-A0A818I386-F1
#
_entry.id   AF-A0A818I386-F1
#
_cell.length_a   1.000
_cell.length_b   1.000
_cell.length_c   1.000
_cell.angle_alpha   90.00
_cell.angle_beta   90.00
_cell.angle_gamma   90.00
#
_symmetry.space_group_name_H-M   'P 1'
#
loop_
_entity.id
_entity.type
_entity.pdbx_description
1 polymer ?
#
loop_
_entity_poly.entity_id
_entity_poly.type
_entity_poly.pdbx_seq_one_letter_code
_entity_poly.pdbx_strand_id
1 'polypeptide(L)'
;MRLWSGAPYAIGDHVAVVAEDRVPRGEAQVLRVQLLPDNFLPPISTPWPNFQNNRSYFELELDTNLNGTIRPNDVISNIDYTGSGYSLVGNTIRDHRTRGMLLKARDGHVESNLIDGSSIADLVMQPELWWGEGNYAEHVVIRNNTLPKCGDATTGGWSEQAGVLTVRGTGTSSIVYGHDTLTIENNVFLDNDGVQMVLDGLKNTVIRKNWFVNAQYKVNDGGADHGYDGEALVHINRAHSLRLEGNRAWNVGPAHKRNLQITPLATQVVGVLDGIIVEI
;
A
#
# COMPACT_ATOMS: atom_id res chain seq x y z
N MET A 1 16.46 23.72 11.16
CA MET A 1 16.94 24.49 9.98
C MET A 1 17.46 23.51 8.94
N ARG A 2 17.08 23.62 7.67
CA ARG A 2 17.63 22.78 6.57
C ARG A 2 19.02 23.28 6.17
N LEU A 3 19.89 22.35 5.77
CA LEU A 3 21.24 22.68 5.30
C LEU A 3 21.20 23.52 4.00
N TRP A 4 20.25 23.25 3.11
CA TRP A 4 19.94 24.03 1.91
C TRP A 4 18.50 23.78 1.44
N SER A 5 18.01 24.56 0.47
CA SER A 5 16.69 24.37 -0.13
C SER A 5 16.60 23.01 -0.82
N GLY A 6 15.67 22.15 -0.39
CA GLY A 6 15.50 20.80 -0.93
C GLY A 6 16.43 19.74 -0.32
N ALA A 7 17.19 20.06 0.73
CA ALA A 7 17.89 19.03 1.52
C ALA A 7 16.87 18.00 2.04
N PRO A 8 17.17 16.69 2.02
CA PRO A 8 16.21 15.64 2.37
C PRO A 8 15.85 15.60 3.86
N TYR A 9 16.64 16.21 4.75
CA TYR A 9 16.44 16.21 6.20
C TYR A 9 16.67 17.60 6.81
N ALA A 10 15.96 17.88 7.90
CA ALA A 10 16.15 19.04 8.76
C ALA A 10 16.02 18.66 10.24
N ILE A 11 16.64 19.45 11.12
CA ILE A 11 16.34 19.39 12.55
C ILE A 11 14.84 19.65 12.75
N GLY A 12 14.19 18.76 13.50
CA GLY A 12 12.76 18.77 13.80
C GLY A 12 11.92 17.86 12.91
N ASP A 13 12.45 17.40 11.77
CA ASP A 13 11.73 16.47 10.89
C ASP A 13 11.53 15.11 11.57
N HIS A 14 10.44 14.42 11.24
CA HIS A 14 10.21 13.04 11.64
C HIS A 14 10.69 12.06 10.56
N VAL A 15 11.27 10.95 11.00
CA VAL A 15 11.69 9.85 10.15
C VAL A 15 11.08 8.54 10.62
N ALA A 16 10.75 7.68 9.66
CA ALA A 16 10.31 6.32 9.91
C ALA A 16 11.37 5.32 9.45
N VAL A 17 11.60 4.29 10.27
CA VAL A 17 12.55 3.22 9.99
C VAL A 17 11.81 1.97 9.54
N VAL A 18 12.21 1.41 8.40
CA VAL A 18 11.76 0.12 7.91
C VAL A 18 12.96 -0.80 7.80
N ALA A 19 12.91 -1.95 8.47
CA ALA A 19 14.05 -2.84 8.51
C ALA A 19 14.33 -3.55 7.18
N GLU A 20 15.49 -4.21 7.06
CA GLU A 20 15.83 -5.01 5.86
C GLU A 20 14.78 -6.11 5.56
N ASP A 21 14.16 -6.69 6.60
CA ASP A 21 13.03 -7.64 6.51
C ASP A 21 11.69 -6.97 6.13
N ARG A 22 11.73 -5.65 5.90
CA ARG A 22 10.67 -4.74 5.47
C ARG A 22 9.58 -4.50 6.51
N VAL A 23 9.84 -4.86 7.77
CA VAL A 23 8.94 -4.59 8.90
C VAL A 23 9.24 -3.19 9.48
N PRO A 24 8.22 -2.34 9.73
CA PRO A 24 8.41 -1.07 10.42
C PRO A 24 9.05 -1.25 11.81
N ARG A 25 10.01 -0.38 12.15
CA ARG A 25 10.74 -0.40 13.44
C ARG A 25 10.38 0.76 14.37
N GLY A 26 9.66 1.74 13.85
CA GLY A 26 9.23 2.91 14.60
C GLY A 26 9.67 4.21 13.95
N GLU A 27 9.41 5.29 14.67
CA GLU A 27 9.65 6.66 14.24
C GLU A 27 10.55 7.38 15.23
N ALA A 28 11.23 8.42 14.76
CA ALA A 28 12.02 9.33 15.56
C ALA A 28 12.04 10.73 14.96
N GLN A 29 12.29 11.73 15.79
CA GLN A 29 12.57 13.10 15.38
C GLN A 29 14.08 13.31 15.18
N VAL A 30 14.43 14.09 14.16
CA VAL A 30 15.80 14.47 13.85
C VAL A 30 16.25 15.61 14.76
N LEU A 31 17.25 15.37 15.61
CA LEU A 31 17.89 16.36 16.48
C LEU A 31 19.04 17.10 15.80
N ARG A 32 19.79 16.41 14.95
CA ARG A 32 20.95 16.97 14.22
C ARG A 32 21.04 16.38 12.83
N VAL A 33 21.46 17.21 11.87
CA VAL A 33 21.77 16.79 10.50
C VAL A 33 23.17 17.27 10.16
N GLN A 34 24.01 16.37 9.67
CA GLN A 34 25.32 16.70 9.12
C GLN A 34 25.48 16.05 7.75
N LEU A 35 25.74 16.88 6.72
CA LEU A 35 26.21 16.39 5.43
C LEU A 35 27.63 15.85 5.60
N LEU A 36 27.85 14.60 5.18
CA LEU A 36 29.18 13.99 5.17
C LEU A 36 29.93 14.40 3.89
N PRO A 37 31.28 14.42 3.91
CA PRO A 37 32.10 14.77 2.76
C PRO A 37 31.80 13.91 1.52
N ASP A 38 31.95 14.48 0.32
CA ASP A 38 31.71 13.78 -0.96
C ASP A 38 32.56 12.52 -1.17
N ASN A 39 33.70 12.42 -0.48
CA ASN A 39 34.58 11.25 -0.51
C ASN A 39 34.28 10.22 0.60
N PHE A 40 33.20 10.39 1.35
CA PHE A 40 32.76 9.40 2.31
C PHE A 40 32.36 8.11 1.58
N LEU A 41 33.02 7.02 1.94
CA LEU A 41 32.69 5.68 1.47
C LEU A 41 32.10 4.91 2.66
N PRO A 42 30.79 4.61 2.67
CA PRO A 42 30.21 3.86 3.77
C PRO A 42 30.87 2.48 3.86
N PRO A 43 31.15 1.97 5.07
CA PRO A 43 31.78 0.66 5.26
C PRO A 43 30.85 -0.53 4.95
N ILE A 44 29.71 -0.29 4.27
CA ILE A 44 28.60 -1.24 4.12
C ILE A 44 28.17 -1.28 2.64
N SER A 45 28.10 -2.49 2.08
CA SER A 45 27.35 -2.75 0.85
C SER A 45 25.87 -2.96 1.19
N THR A 46 24.98 -2.33 0.43
CA THR A 46 23.53 -2.43 0.65
C THR A 46 22.88 -3.37 -0.36
N PRO A 47 21.91 -4.21 0.05
CA PRO A 47 21.13 -5.04 -0.86
C PRO A 47 20.16 -4.23 -1.71
N TRP A 48 19.94 -2.95 -1.38
CA TRP A 48 19.00 -2.07 -2.07
C TRP A 48 19.69 -1.39 -3.26
N PRO A 49 19.40 -1.76 -4.52
CA PRO A 49 20.20 -1.32 -5.66
C PRO A 49 20.19 0.21 -5.86
N ASN A 50 19.07 0.86 -5.55
CA ASN A 50 18.94 2.30 -5.68
C ASN A 50 19.77 3.09 -4.65
N PHE A 51 20.26 2.45 -3.60
CA PHE A 51 21.13 3.08 -2.61
C PHE A 51 22.63 2.77 -2.84
N GLN A 52 22.97 1.88 -3.78
CA GLN A 52 24.36 1.47 -4.07
C GLN A 52 25.17 2.57 -4.76
N ASN A 53 24.52 3.48 -5.48
CA ASN A 53 25.16 4.53 -6.29
C ASN A 53 24.99 5.94 -5.71
N ASN A 54 24.66 6.04 -4.42
CA ASN A 54 24.47 7.34 -3.75
C ASN A 54 25.77 8.15 -3.72
N ARG A 55 25.65 9.46 -3.92
CA ARG A 55 26.78 10.42 -3.92
C ARG A 55 26.79 11.37 -2.73
N SER A 56 25.78 11.27 -1.86
CA SER A 56 25.61 12.15 -0.71
C SER A 56 25.18 11.32 0.48
N TYR A 57 25.86 11.52 1.60
CA TYR A 57 25.63 10.80 2.84
C TYR A 57 25.36 11.78 3.96
N PHE A 58 24.45 11.42 4.86
CA PHE A 58 24.06 12.25 5.98
C PHE A 58 24.26 11.46 7.27
N GLU A 59 24.80 12.12 8.28
CA GLU A 59 24.73 11.66 9.65
C GLU A 59 23.56 12.36 10.33
N LEU A 60 22.66 11.55 10.92
CA LEU A 60 21.49 12.02 11.65
C LEU A 60 21.63 11.63 13.12
N GLU A 61 21.32 12.57 14.00
CA GLU A 61 21.10 12.31 15.42
C GLU A 61 19.59 12.32 15.68
N LEU A 62 19.08 11.32 16.38
CA LEU A 62 17.64 11.10 16.57
C LEU A 62 17.26 11.24 18.06
N ASP A 63 16.03 11.69 18.35
CA ASP A 63 15.52 12.02 19.69
C ASP A 63 15.19 10.80 20.56
N THR A 64 14.84 9.70 19.92
CA THR A 64 14.62 8.42 20.58
C THR A 64 15.83 7.54 20.41
N ASN A 65 16.06 6.72 21.43
CA ASN A 65 16.99 5.60 21.34
C ASN A 65 16.34 4.48 20.51
N LEU A 66 16.20 4.69 19.19
CA LEU A 66 16.20 3.57 18.23
C LEU A 66 17.59 2.88 18.20
N ASN A 67 18.53 3.32 19.04
CA ASN A 67 19.80 2.63 19.30
C ASN A 67 19.53 1.20 19.74
N GLY A 68 19.92 0.25 18.89
CA GLY A 68 19.68 -1.17 19.08
C GLY A 68 18.55 -1.74 18.22
N THR A 69 17.73 -0.91 17.57
CA THR A 69 16.72 -1.37 16.59
C THR A 69 17.13 -1.05 15.15
N ILE A 70 17.82 0.07 14.92
CA ILE A 70 18.40 0.39 13.61
C ILE A 70 19.62 -0.49 13.37
N ARG A 71 19.66 -1.11 12.19
CA ARG A 71 20.73 -1.97 11.69
C ARG A 71 21.22 -1.47 10.33
N PRO A 72 22.46 -1.83 9.93
CA PRO A 72 22.85 -1.75 8.53
C PRO A 72 21.75 -2.31 7.62
N ASN A 73 21.53 -1.64 6.47
CA ASN A 73 20.49 -1.96 5.47
C ASN A 73 19.05 -1.64 5.84
N ASP A 74 18.77 -1.10 7.03
CA ASP A 74 17.45 -0.50 7.26
C ASP A 74 17.26 0.74 6.37
N VAL A 75 16.02 0.99 5.97
CA VAL A 75 15.63 2.14 5.16
C VAL A 75 15.02 3.19 6.07
N ILE A 76 15.48 4.43 5.90
CA ILE A 76 14.97 5.61 6.62
C ILE A 76 14.26 6.52 5.62
N SER A 77 13.02 6.87 5.92
CA SER A 77 12.22 7.81 5.12
C SER A 77 11.86 9.03 5.96
N ASN A 78 12.05 10.23 5.41
CA ASN A 78 11.55 11.47 6.02
C ASN A 78 10.05 11.60 5.77
N ILE A 79 9.24 11.29 6.77
CA ILE A 79 7.79 11.21 6.63
C ILE A 79 7.11 12.58 6.53
N ASP A 80 7.76 13.64 6.99
CA ASP A 80 7.27 15.02 6.83
C ASP A 80 7.35 15.52 5.38
N TYR A 81 8.12 14.83 4.52
CA TYR A 81 8.34 15.19 3.12
C TYR A 81 7.95 14.08 2.14
N THR A 82 6.92 13.31 2.50
CA THR A 82 6.34 12.24 1.65
C THR A 82 5.09 12.66 0.88
N GLY A 83 4.60 13.89 1.09
CA GLY A 83 3.32 14.35 0.53
C GLY A 83 2.11 14.03 1.40
N SER A 84 2.30 13.87 2.71
CA SER A 84 1.22 13.66 3.69
C SER A 84 0.16 14.78 3.63
N GLY A 85 -1.10 14.42 3.85
CA GLY A 85 -2.22 15.36 3.73
C GLY A 85 -2.72 15.55 2.29
N TYR A 86 -2.36 14.66 1.36
CA TYR A 86 -2.77 14.78 -0.04
C TYR A 86 -4.31 14.69 -0.19
N SER A 87 -4.85 15.45 -1.14
CA SER A 87 -6.27 15.47 -1.46
C SER A 87 -6.47 15.28 -2.96
N LEU A 88 -7.07 14.16 -3.33
CA LEU A 88 -7.38 13.76 -4.70
C LEU A 88 -8.90 13.63 -4.81
N VAL A 89 -9.57 14.72 -5.17
CA VAL A 89 -11.04 14.80 -5.18
C VAL A 89 -11.60 15.17 -6.54
N GLY A 90 -12.60 14.43 -7.02
CA GLY A 90 -13.36 14.79 -8.21
C GLY A 90 -12.58 14.65 -9.53
N ASN A 91 -11.55 13.81 -9.57
CA ASN A 91 -10.71 13.63 -10.74
C ASN A 91 -11.25 12.55 -11.69
N THR A 92 -10.90 12.67 -12.96
CA THR A 92 -11.10 11.61 -13.97
C THR A 92 -9.74 11.20 -14.51
N ILE A 93 -9.37 9.93 -14.31
CA ILE A 93 -8.14 9.30 -14.84
C ILE A 93 -8.58 8.16 -15.75
N ARG A 94 -8.06 8.09 -16.99
CA ARG A 94 -8.51 7.06 -17.94
C ARG A 94 -7.46 6.66 -18.98
N ASP A 95 -7.65 5.48 -19.56
CA ASP A 95 -6.98 5.00 -20.78
C ASP A 95 -5.45 5.05 -20.68
N HIS A 96 -4.89 4.48 -19.61
CA HIS A 96 -3.48 4.64 -19.29
C HIS A 96 -2.82 3.33 -18.87
N ARG A 97 -1.54 3.24 -19.21
CA ARG A 97 -0.58 2.34 -18.57
C ARG A 97 0.16 3.18 -17.51
N THR A 98 0.27 2.81 -16.23
CA THR A 98 0.15 1.50 -15.56
C THR A 98 -0.90 1.52 -14.44
N ARG A 99 -0.57 2.09 -13.27
CA ARG A 99 -1.46 2.25 -12.12
C ARG A 99 -2.18 3.60 -12.17
N GLY A 100 -3.40 3.66 -11.64
CA GLY A 100 -4.18 4.90 -11.49
C GLY A 100 -3.56 5.86 -10.47
N MET A 101 -3.38 5.41 -9.24
CA MET A 101 -2.81 6.20 -8.14
C MET A 101 -1.90 5.34 -7.25
N LEU A 102 -0.69 5.86 -6.96
CA LEU A 102 0.23 5.33 -5.96
C LEU A 102 0.11 6.16 -4.68
N LEU A 103 -0.60 5.64 -3.68
CA LEU A 103 -0.99 6.31 -2.46
C LEU A 103 -0.02 5.97 -1.31
N LYS A 104 1.19 6.55 -1.34
CA LYS A 104 2.33 6.10 -0.51
C LYS A 104 2.71 7.04 0.65
N ALA A 105 1.75 7.84 1.12
CA ALA A 105 1.93 8.85 2.18
C ALA A 105 0.78 8.80 3.19
N ARG A 106 0.88 9.59 4.27
CA ARG A 106 -0.08 9.63 5.37
C ARG A 106 -1.20 10.66 5.17
N ASP A 107 -2.26 10.53 5.96
CA ASP A 107 -3.34 11.51 6.09
C ASP A 107 -4.01 11.84 4.74
N GLY A 108 -4.13 10.81 3.90
CA GLY A 108 -4.57 10.91 2.53
C GLY A 108 -6.08 10.93 2.38
N HIS A 109 -6.57 11.70 1.41
CA HIS A 109 -7.98 11.77 1.07
C HIS A 109 -8.22 11.56 -0.43
N VAL A 110 -8.89 10.47 -0.79
CA VAL A 110 -9.21 10.09 -2.18
C VAL A 110 -10.71 9.94 -2.32
N GLU A 111 -11.37 10.92 -2.93
CA GLU A 111 -12.84 10.98 -2.97
C GLU A 111 -13.43 11.34 -4.33
N SER A 112 -14.55 10.70 -4.69
CA SER A 112 -15.36 11.07 -5.85
C SER A 112 -14.59 11.09 -7.17
N ASN A 113 -13.59 10.21 -7.30
CA ASN A 113 -12.84 10.06 -8.53
C ASN A 113 -13.45 8.98 -9.43
N LEU A 114 -13.30 9.16 -10.73
CA LEU A 114 -13.45 8.12 -11.74
C LEU A 114 -12.06 7.70 -12.20
N ILE A 115 -11.74 6.41 -12.07
CA ILE A 115 -10.47 5.84 -12.52
C ILE A 115 -10.80 4.65 -13.41
N ASP A 116 -10.69 4.84 -14.73
CA ASP A 116 -11.20 3.89 -15.74
C ASP A 116 -10.07 3.32 -16.59
N GLY A 117 -9.96 1.99 -16.64
CA GLY A 117 -9.09 1.34 -17.61
C GLY A 117 -7.60 1.43 -17.26
N SER A 118 -7.24 1.28 -15.98
CA SER A 118 -5.83 1.08 -15.61
C SER A 118 -5.35 -0.28 -16.11
N SER A 119 -4.15 -0.32 -16.66
CA SER A 119 -3.58 -1.56 -17.19
C SER A 119 -3.10 -2.55 -16.10
N ILE A 120 -2.90 -2.07 -14.85
CA ILE A 120 -2.56 -2.87 -13.64
C ILE A 120 -3.54 -2.49 -12.51
N ALA A 121 -3.15 -2.57 -11.24
CA ALA A 121 -3.91 -2.08 -10.09
C ALA A 121 -4.20 -0.59 -10.22
N ASP A 122 -5.39 -0.22 -9.78
CA ASP A 122 -5.93 1.12 -9.94
C ASP A 122 -5.48 2.01 -8.79
N LEU A 123 -5.68 1.53 -7.57
CA LEU A 123 -5.25 2.16 -6.33
C LEU A 123 -4.22 1.28 -5.64
N VAL A 124 -3.01 1.80 -5.44
CA VAL A 124 -1.92 1.04 -4.83
C VAL A 124 -1.37 1.75 -3.60
N MET A 125 -1.44 1.04 -2.47
CA MET A 125 -0.74 1.37 -1.22
C MET A 125 0.32 0.30 -0.98
N GLN A 126 1.55 0.58 -1.38
CA GLN A 126 2.69 -0.31 -1.18
C GLN A 126 3.96 0.53 -1.02
N PRO A 127 4.78 0.32 0.03
CA PRO A 127 6.11 0.92 0.10
C PRO A 127 6.99 0.28 -0.97
N GLU A 128 7.45 1.05 -1.94
CA GLU A 128 8.27 0.59 -3.05
C GLU A 128 9.75 0.72 -2.67
N LEU A 129 10.15 0.03 -1.60
CA LEU A 129 11.50 0.11 -1.00
C LEU A 129 12.61 -0.27 -1.98
N TRP A 130 12.34 -1.20 -2.90
CA TRP A 130 13.25 -1.51 -4.00
C TRP A 130 13.60 -0.26 -4.81
N TRP A 131 12.60 0.58 -5.10
CA TRP A 131 12.71 1.86 -5.81
C TRP A 131 13.16 3.03 -4.92
N GLY A 132 13.30 2.82 -3.61
CA GLY A 132 13.55 3.89 -2.65
C GLY A 132 12.35 4.85 -2.51
N GLU A 133 11.13 4.37 -2.78
CA GLU A 133 9.95 5.22 -2.87
C GLU A 133 8.90 4.94 -1.79
N GLY A 134 8.47 6.03 -1.14
CA GLY A 134 7.35 6.04 -0.21
C GLY A 134 7.62 5.31 1.11
N ASN A 135 6.60 5.29 1.95
CA ASN A 135 6.57 4.47 3.14
C ASN A 135 5.17 3.85 3.28
N TYR A 136 4.92 3.18 4.40
CA TYR A 136 3.59 2.73 4.74
C TYR A 136 2.63 3.91 4.91
N ALA A 137 1.44 3.74 4.34
CA ALA A 137 0.35 4.72 4.40
C ALA A 137 -0.46 4.56 5.69
N GLU A 138 -0.78 5.69 6.32
CA GLU A 138 -1.55 5.74 7.58
C GLU A 138 -2.64 6.82 7.48
N HIS A 139 -3.79 6.61 8.13
CA HIS A 139 -4.91 7.55 8.16
C HIS A 139 -5.44 7.93 6.77
N VAL A 140 -5.54 6.96 5.86
CA VAL A 140 -6.02 7.20 4.50
C VAL A 140 -7.52 6.88 4.38
N VAL A 141 -8.26 7.80 3.77
CA VAL A 141 -9.68 7.63 3.44
C VAL A 141 -9.85 7.55 1.93
N ILE A 142 -10.41 6.44 1.45
CA ILE A 142 -10.78 6.21 0.05
C ILE A 142 -12.29 6.02 -0.01
N ARG A 143 -13.02 6.99 -0.57
CA ARG A 143 -14.47 6.94 -0.58
C ARG A 143 -15.17 7.46 -1.82
N ASN A 144 -16.36 6.94 -2.10
CA ASN A 144 -17.23 7.43 -3.17
C ASN A 144 -16.56 7.43 -4.56
N ASN A 145 -15.54 6.59 -4.79
CA ASN A 145 -14.86 6.47 -6.09
C ASN A 145 -15.53 5.39 -6.95
N THR A 146 -15.42 5.53 -8.27
CA THR A 146 -15.87 4.55 -9.26
C THR A 146 -14.67 4.05 -10.06
N LEU A 147 -14.45 2.73 -10.04
CA LEU A 147 -13.24 2.06 -10.54
C LEU A 147 -13.60 1.01 -11.61
N PRO A 148 -13.94 1.42 -12.85
CA PRO A 148 -14.34 0.50 -13.90
C PRO A 148 -13.20 -0.06 -14.76
N LYS A 149 -13.29 -1.34 -15.13
CA LYS A 149 -12.44 -2.00 -16.14
C LYS A 149 -10.94 -1.92 -15.85
N CYS A 150 -10.55 -2.10 -14.60
CA CYS A 150 -9.18 -1.95 -14.12
C CYS A 150 -8.48 -3.30 -14.02
N GLY A 151 -7.16 -3.31 -14.26
CA GLY A 151 -6.30 -4.50 -14.14
C GLY A 151 -6.34 -5.44 -15.34
N ASP A 152 -6.67 -4.94 -16.54
CA ASP A 152 -6.91 -5.77 -17.72
C ASP A 152 -5.63 -6.25 -18.45
N ALA A 153 -4.54 -5.48 -18.41
CA ALA A 153 -3.35 -5.73 -19.22
C ALA A 153 -2.28 -6.57 -18.52
N THR A 154 -2.34 -6.70 -17.19
CA THR A 154 -1.41 -7.53 -16.41
C THR A 154 -2.17 -8.57 -15.61
N THR A 155 -2.66 -9.59 -16.33
CA THR A 155 -3.31 -10.76 -15.72
C THR A 155 -2.31 -11.81 -15.25
N GLY A 156 -1.01 -11.68 -15.57
CA GLY A 156 -0.03 -12.71 -15.24
C GLY A 156 0.17 -12.89 -13.73
N GLY A 157 0.41 -14.14 -13.34
CA GLY A 157 0.69 -14.55 -11.96
C GLY A 157 1.76 -13.75 -11.22
N TRP A 158 2.69 -13.14 -11.94
CA TRP A 158 3.82 -12.38 -11.38
C TRP A 158 3.44 -11.03 -10.75
N SER A 159 2.25 -10.48 -11.02
CA SER A 159 1.87 -9.14 -10.55
C SER A 159 1.64 -9.09 -9.04
N GLU A 160 2.50 -8.37 -8.32
CA GLU A 160 2.34 -8.12 -6.87
C GLU A 160 1.16 -7.19 -6.54
N GLN A 161 0.65 -6.48 -7.55
CA GLN A 161 -0.41 -5.47 -7.47
C GLN A 161 -1.57 -5.92 -8.35
N ALA A 162 -2.15 -7.05 -7.97
CA ALA A 162 -3.17 -7.74 -8.74
C ALA A 162 -4.59 -7.25 -8.47
N GLY A 163 -4.84 -6.66 -7.29
CA GLY A 163 -6.15 -6.12 -6.96
C GLY A 163 -6.39 -4.78 -7.62
N VAL A 164 -7.64 -4.51 -8.03
CA VAL A 164 -8.09 -3.16 -8.41
C VAL A 164 -7.67 -2.15 -7.34
N LEU A 165 -7.91 -2.49 -6.06
CA LEU A 165 -7.24 -1.86 -4.92
C LEU A 165 -6.25 -2.84 -4.29
N THR A 166 -4.97 -2.47 -4.26
CA THR A 166 -3.93 -3.26 -3.61
C THR A 166 -3.36 -2.50 -2.42
N VAL A 167 -3.48 -3.08 -1.22
CA VAL A 167 -2.73 -2.71 -0.01
C VAL A 167 -1.75 -3.83 0.28
N ARG A 168 -0.46 -3.52 0.29
CA ARG A 168 0.59 -4.54 0.43
C ARG A 168 1.75 -4.09 1.29
N GLY A 169 2.01 -4.82 2.36
CA GLY A 169 3.29 -4.78 3.07
C GLY A 169 4.37 -5.56 2.34
N THR A 170 5.57 -5.00 2.21
CA THR A 170 6.58 -5.56 1.30
C THR A 170 7.44 -6.68 1.89
N GLY A 171 7.32 -7.04 3.16
CA GLY A 171 8.12 -8.09 3.83
C GLY A 171 7.67 -9.53 3.60
N THR A 172 8.47 -10.48 4.08
CA THR A 172 8.07 -11.91 4.23
C THR A 172 7.61 -12.24 5.66
N SER A 173 7.79 -11.30 6.59
CA SER A 173 7.40 -11.44 7.99
C SER A 173 5.87 -11.48 8.14
N SER A 174 5.40 -12.25 9.12
CA SER A 174 3.98 -12.33 9.50
C SER A 174 3.46 -11.08 10.22
N ILE A 175 4.35 -10.17 10.62
CA ILE A 175 4.02 -8.97 11.41
C ILE A 175 4.25 -7.65 10.66
N VAL A 176 4.17 -7.66 9.33
CA VAL A 176 4.47 -6.50 8.46
C VAL A 176 3.37 -5.41 8.46
N TYR A 177 2.62 -5.26 9.55
CA TYR A 177 1.48 -4.34 9.69
C TYR A 177 1.90 -2.86 9.70
N GLY A 178 2.42 -2.36 8.59
CA GLY A 178 2.86 -0.97 8.47
C GLY A 178 1.74 -0.05 8.02
N HIS A 179 0.80 -0.51 7.20
CA HIS A 179 -0.37 0.31 6.88
C HIS A 179 -1.32 0.34 8.09
N ASP A 180 -1.76 1.53 8.49
CA ASP A 180 -2.59 1.69 9.69
C ASP A 180 -3.78 2.62 9.44
N THR A 181 -4.93 2.29 10.03
CA THR A 181 -6.09 3.17 10.09
C THR A 181 -6.54 3.61 8.70
N LEU A 182 -6.96 2.64 7.89
CA LEU A 182 -7.52 2.90 6.57
C LEU A 182 -9.05 2.84 6.62
N THR A 183 -9.70 3.75 5.90
CA THR A 183 -11.15 3.70 5.68
C THR A 183 -11.43 3.62 4.19
N ILE A 184 -12.00 2.49 3.75
CA ILE A 184 -12.36 2.26 2.35
C ILE A 184 -13.87 2.09 2.29
N GLU A 185 -14.59 3.09 1.81
CA GLU A 185 -16.05 3.10 1.91
C GLU A 185 -16.80 3.64 0.70
N ASN A 186 -17.99 3.08 0.44
CA ASN A 186 -18.89 3.54 -0.61
C ASN A 186 -18.25 3.64 -2.01
N ASN A 187 -17.21 2.85 -2.29
CA ASN A 187 -16.61 2.79 -3.62
C ASN A 187 -17.34 1.74 -4.48
N VAL A 188 -17.33 1.95 -5.79
CA VAL A 188 -17.90 1.03 -6.78
C VAL A 188 -16.78 0.45 -7.63
N PHE A 189 -16.56 -0.86 -7.49
CA PHE A 189 -15.70 -1.68 -8.33
C PHE A 189 -16.57 -2.26 -9.43
N LEU A 190 -16.34 -1.89 -10.68
CA LEU A 190 -17.28 -2.16 -11.77
C LEU A 190 -16.60 -2.87 -12.95
N ASP A 191 -17.19 -3.95 -13.44
CA ASP A 191 -16.72 -4.63 -14.66
C ASP A 191 -15.23 -5.05 -14.60
N ASN A 192 -14.77 -5.48 -13.42
CA ASN A 192 -13.39 -5.85 -13.14
C ASN A 192 -13.25 -7.37 -13.01
N ASP A 193 -12.24 -7.96 -13.65
CA ASP A 193 -11.94 -9.39 -13.54
C ASP A 193 -10.86 -9.66 -12.47
N GLY A 194 -10.83 -10.88 -11.92
CA GLY A 194 -9.86 -11.27 -10.88
C GLY A 194 -10.19 -10.73 -9.48
N VAL A 195 -9.16 -10.70 -8.63
CA VAL A 195 -9.27 -10.20 -7.25
C VAL A 195 -9.52 -8.69 -7.26
N GLN A 196 -10.51 -8.23 -6.52
CA GLN A 196 -10.90 -6.81 -6.48
C GLN A 196 -10.07 -6.04 -5.46
N MET A 197 -9.85 -6.64 -4.28
CA MET A 197 -9.02 -6.06 -3.23
C MET A 197 -7.97 -7.05 -2.74
N VAL A 198 -6.71 -6.63 -2.71
CA VAL A 198 -5.64 -7.30 -1.99
C VAL A 198 -5.38 -6.52 -0.70
N LEU A 199 -5.46 -7.21 0.43
CA LEU A 199 -5.39 -6.64 1.77
C LEU A 199 -4.29 -7.34 2.58
N ASP A 200 -3.10 -6.76 2.54
CA ASP A 200 -1.89 -7.34 3.14
C ASP A 200 -1.01 -6.30 3.83
N GLY A 201 -0.52 -6.60 5.03
CA GLY A 201 0.35 -5.73 5.81
C GLY A 201 -0.35 -4.49 6.38
N LEU A 202 -1.60 -4.63 6.82
CA LEU A 202 -2.43 -3.52 7.32
C LEU A 202 -3.10 -3.82 8.65
N LYS A 203 -3.43 -2.78 9.41
CA LYS A 203 -4.17 -2.90 10.66
C LYS A 203 -5.21 -1.79 10.87
N ASN A 204 -6.10 -2.00 11.84
CA ASN A 204 -7.12 -1.03 12.27
C ASN A 204 -7.96 -0.47 11.12
N THR A 205 -8.33 -1.32 10.18
CA THR A 205 -8.92 -0.90 8.90
C THR A 205 -10.40 -1.25 8.83
N VAL A 206 -11.18 -0.35 8.24
CA VAL A 206 -12.61 -0.54 7.99
C VAL A 206 -12.88 -0.51 6.50
N ILE A 207 -13.51 -1.56 5.99
CA ILE A 207 -13.97 -1.67 4.60
C ILE A 207 -15.48 -1.84 4.63
N ARG A 208 -16.21 -0.82 4.20
CA ARG A 208 -17.67 -0.82 4.38
C ARG A 208 -18.43 -0.24 3.20
N LYS A 209 -19.61 -0.79 2.95
CA LYS A 209 -20.57 -0.27 1.96
C LYS A 209 -19.99 -0.12 0.54
N ASN A 210 -18.93 -0.85 0.20
CA ASN A 210 -18.41 -0.90 -1.16
C ASN A 210 -19.26 -1.87 -2.00
N TRP A 211 -19.33 -1.60 -3.29
CA TRP A 211 -20.08 -2.40 -4.26
C TRP A 211 -19.11 -3.04 -5.26
N PHE A 212 -19.22 -4.35 -5.44
CA PHE A 212 -18.55 -5.11 -6.49
C PHE A 212 -19.61 -5.48 -7.53
N VAL A 213 -19.62 -4.79 -8.66
CA VAL A 213 -20.66 -4.93 -9.69
C VAL A 213 -20.03 -5.55 -10.92
N ASN A 214 -20.66 -6.62 -11.43
CA ASN A 214 -20.18 -7.34 -12.61
C ASN A 214 -18.73 -7.83 -12.49
N ALA A 215 -18.32 -8.23 -11.29
CA ALA A 215 -16.95 -8.68 -11.05
C ALA A 215 -16.74 -10.12 -11.55
N GLN A 216 -15.52 -10.44 -11.99
CA GLN A 216 -15.05 -11.82 -12.28
C GLN A 216 -15.87 -12.55 -13.37
N TYR A 217 -16.14 -11.88 -14.48
CA TYR A 217 -16.73 -12.51 -15.66
C TYR A 217 -15.75 -13.37 -16.45
N LYS A 218 -14.47 -13.02 -16.41
CA LYS A 218 -13.37 -13.79 -16.99
C LYS A 218 -12.42 -14.23 -15.88
N VAL A 219 -11.73 -15.33 -16.16
CA VAL A 219 -10.59 -15.76 -15.34
C VAL A 219 -9.47 -14.74 -15.50
N ASN A 220 -8.90 -14.34 -14.38
CA ASN A 220 -7.71 -13.49 -14.31
C ASN A 220 -6.83 -14.03 -13.18
N ASP A 221 -5.62 -14.47 -13.55
CA ASP A 221 -4.63 -15.09 -12.67
C ASP A 221 -3.66 -14.08 -12.05
N GLY A 222 -4.03 -12.79 -12.04
CA GLY A 222 -3.21 -11.70 -11.51
C GLY A 222 -2.71 -12.03 -10.10
N GLY A 223 -1.39 -12.08 -9.96
CA GLY A 223 -0.74 -12.32 -8.67
C GLY A 223 -0.80 -13.75 -8.13
N ALA A 224 -1.15 -14.74 -8.96
CA ALA A 224 -1.12 -16.15 -8.59
C ALA A 224 0.24 -16.63 -8.07
N ASP A 225 1.37 -16.11 -8.58
CA ASP A 225 2.72 -16.45 -8.10
C ASP A 225 2.97 -15.94 -6.67
N HIS A 226 2.17 -14.96 -6.23
CA HIS A 226 2.15 -14.42 -4.86
C HIS A 226 1.08 -15.06 -3.98
N GLY A 227 0.37 -16.07 -4.51
CA GLY A 227 -0.67 -16.80 -3.79
C GLY A 227 -2.01 -16.06 -3.71
N TYR A 228 -2.23 -15.02 -4.52
CA TYR A 228 -3.53 -14.38 -4.59
C TYR A 228 -4.54 -15.28 -5.30
N ASP A 229 -5.77 -15.29 -4.78
CA ASP A 229 -6.86 -16.10 -5.30
C ASP A 229 -7.71 -15.25 -6.24
N GLY A 230 -7.50 -15.41 -7.55
CA GLY A 230 -8.26 -14.71 -8.59
C GLY A 230 -9.75 -15.07 -8.63
N GLU A 231 -10.18 -16.11 -7.93
CA GLU A 231 -11.58 -16.53 -7.79
C GLU A 231 -12.25 -15.92 -6.54
N ALA A 232 -11.50 -15.18 -5.71
CA ALA A 232 -12.00 -14.46 -4.55
C ALA A 232 -12.18 -12.96 -4.84
N LEU A 233 -13.26 -12.33 -4.35
CA LEU A 233 -13.40 -10.86 -4.49
C LEU A 233 -12.34 -10.12 -3.68
N VAL A 234 -12.10 -10.56 -2.44
CA VAL A 234 -11.15 -9.92 -1.54
C VAL A 234 -10.19 -10.98 -0.99
N HIS A 235 -8.89 -10.75 -1.18
CA HIS A 235 -7.83 -11.55 -0.60
C HIS A 235 -7.27 -10.84 0.64
N ILE A 236 -7.34 -11.51 1.79
CA ILE A 236 -6.92 -11.00 3.10
C ILE A 236 -5.75 -11.84 3.59
N ASN A 237 -4.58 -11.22 3.66
CA ASN A 237 -3.39 -11.84 4.22
C ASN A 237 -3.06 -11.20 5.58
N ARG A 238 -1.87 -10.63 5.78
CA ARG A 238 -1.40 -10.11 7.08
C ARG A 238 -2.18 -8.86 7.47
N ALA A 239 -3.42 -9.04 7.90
CA ALA A 239 -4.34 -8.02 8.36
C ALA A 239 -4.64 -8.22 9.86
N HIS A 240 -4.67 -7.15 10.63
CA HIS A 240 -5.01 -7.18 12.05
C HIS A 240 -6.09 -6.16 12.38
N SER A 241 -7.13 -6.53 13.14
CA SER A 241 -8.24 -5.61 13.44
C SER A 241 -8.88 -5.04 12.15
N LEU A 242 -9.28 -5.93 11.24
CA LEU A 242 -9.95 -5.59 9.99
C LEU A 242 -11.46 -5.80 10.15
N ARG A 243 -12.28 -4.82 9.77
CA ARG A 243 -13.73 -4.88 9.86
C ARG A 243 -14.37 -4.70 8.48
N LEU A 244 -15.14 -5.70 8.05
CA LEU A 244 -15.89 -5.71 6.79
C LEU A 244 -17.38 -5.51 7.09
N GLU A 245 -18.02 -4.47 6.53
CA GLU A 245 -19.42 -4.15 6.89
C GLU A 245 -20.27 -3.70 5.71
N GLY A 246 -21.36 -4.42 5.46
CA GLY A 246 -22.39 -4.00 4.51
C GLY A 246 -21.88 -3.79 3.08
N ASN A 247 -20.76 -4.42 2.71
CA ASN A 247 -20.32 -4.45 1.33
C ASN A 247 -21.24 -5.39 0.54
N ARG A 248 -21.41 -5.12 -0.75
CA ARG A 248 -22.30 -5.87 -1.63
C ARG A 248 -21.58 -6.29 -2.89
N ALA A 249 -21.92 -7.47 -3.36
CA ALA A 249 -21.53 -7.94 -4.68
C ALA A 249 -22.80 -8.20 -5.48
N TRP A 250 -22.90 -7.69 -6.69
CA TRP A 250 -24.07 -7.84 -7.54
C TRP A 250 -23.66 -8.32 -8.93
N ASN A 251 -24.40 -9.32 -9.43
CA ASN A 251 -24.19 -9.89 -10.75
C ASN A 251 -22.73 -10.38 -10.96
N VAL A 252 -22.20 -11.15 -10.01
CA VAL A 252 -20.85 -11.73 -10.11
C VAL A 252 -20.80 -12.79 -11.23
N GLY A 253 -19.68 -12.81 -11.95
CA GLY A 253 -19.48 -13.66 -13.11
C GLY A 253 -19.07 -15.11 -12.76
N PRO A 254 -18.99 -16.00 -13.77
CA PRO A 254 -18.76 -17.43 -13.57
C PRO A 254 -17.38 -17.79 -12.97
N ALA A 255 -16.39 -16.89 -13.02
CA ALA A 255 -15.09 -17.12 -12.41
C ALA A 255 -15.12 -16.92 -10.88
N HIS A 256 -16.12 -16.20 -10.35
CA HIS A 256 -16.30 -16.02 -8.90
C HIS A 256 -16.59 -17.36 -8.20
N LYS A 257 -15.83 -17.69 -7.16
CA LYS A 257 -16.07 -18.86 -6.30
C LYS A 257 -16.28 -18.52 -4.84
N ARG A 258 -15.80 -17.36 -4.36
CA ARG A 258 -15.90 -16.97 -2.95
C ARG A 258 -15.79 -15.46 -2.75
N ASN A 259 -16.40 -14.94 -1.69
CA ASN A 259 -16.28 -13.52 -1.34
C ASN A 259 -14.90 -13.18 -0.76
N LEU A 260 -14.43 -14.02 0.16
CA LEU A 260 -13.20 -13.79 0.91
C LEU A 260 -12.28 -14.99 0.78
N GLN A 261 -11.00 -14.73 0.55
CA GLN A 261 -9.91 -15.67 0.81
C GLN A 261 -9.09 -15.10 1.96
N ILE A 262 -9.05 -15.79 3.10
CA ILE A 262 -8.37 -15.32 4.31
C ILE A 262 -7.25 -16.30 4.67
N THR A 263 -6.02 -15.82 4.80
CA THR A 263 -4.89 -16.65 5.22
C THR A 263 -4.85 -16.81 6.75
N PRO A 264 -4.15 -17.84 7.28
CA PRO A 264 -3.93 -17.98 8.72
C PRO A 264 -3.15 -16.85 9.39
N LEU A 265 -2.55 -15.94 8.62
CA LEU A 265 -1.82 -14.79 9.14
C LEU A 265 -2.73 -13.61 9.48
N ALA A 266 -3.96 -13.59 8.95
CA ALA A 266 -4.96 -12.61 9.29
C ALA A 266 -5.49 -12.86 10.71
N THR A 267 -5.61 -11.82 11.52
CA THR A 267 -6.11 -11.91 12.90
C THR A 267 -7.13 -10.82 13.19
N GLN A 268 -8.12 -11.13 14.03
CA GLN A 268 -9.19 -10.18 14.38
C GLN A 268 -9.92 -9.59 13.16
N VAL A 269 -10.26 -10.45 12.20
CA VAL A 269 -11.11 -10.09 11.06
C VAL A 269 -12.58 -10.25 11.47
N VAL A 270 -13.34 -9.16 11.42
CA VAL A 270 -14.78 -9.11 11.72
C VAL A 270 -15.56 -8.96 10.42
N GLY A 271 -16.71 -9.63 10.31
CA GLY A 271 -17.53 -9.63 9.10
C GLY A 271 -17.16 -10.72 8.09
N VAL A 272 -16.53 -11.82 8.53
CA VAL A 272 -16.10 -12.91 7.63
C VAL A 272 -17.28 -13.59 6.92
N LEU A 273 -18.44 -13.69 7.58
CA LEU A 273 -19.61 -14.39 7.04
C LEU A 273 -20.60 -13.46 6.32
N ASP A 274 -20.66 -12.20 6.73
CA ASP A 274 -21.73 -11.24 6.39
C ASP A 274 -21.21 -9.86 5.97
N GLY A 275 -19.89 -9.65 5.99
CA GLY A 275 -19.28 -8.37 5.61
C GLY A 275 -19.35 -8.09 4.10
N ILE A 276 -19.58 -9.12 3.28
CA ILE A 276 -19.89 -9.03 1.85
C ILE A 276 -21.10 -9.91 1.55
N ILE A 277 -22.20 -9.30 1.11
CA ILE A 277 -23.42 -9.99 0.71
C ILE A 277 -23.47 -10.05 -0.81
N VAL A 278 -23.62 -11.25 -1.38
CA VAL A 278 -23.87 -11.44 -2.81
C VAL A 278 -25.37 -11.37 -3.05
N GLU A 279 -25.79 -10.41 -3.87
CA GLU A 279 -27.18 -10.26 -4.31
C GLU A 279 -27.36 -10.99 -5.64
N ILE A 280 -28.34 -11.89 -5.68
CA ILE A 280 -28.73 -12.69 -6.86
C ILE A 280 -29.55 -11.82 -7.82
#